data_AF-A0A2N3DK55-F1
#
_entry.id   AF-A0A2N3DK55-F1
#
_cell.length_a   1.000
_cell.length_b   1.000
_cell.length_c   1.000
_cell.angle_alpha   90.00
_cell.angle_beta   90.00
_cell.angle_gamma   90.00
#
_symmetry.space_group_name_H-M   'P 1'
#
loop_
_entity.id
_entity.type
_entity.pdbx_description
1 polymer ?
#
loop_
_entity_poly.entity_id
_entity_poly.type
_entity_poly.pdbx_seq_one_letter_code
_entity_poly.pdbx_strand_id
1 'polypeptide(L)'
;MCGGDYAGWDFERADGLRLEVKQSAAMQSWSTNKPSKPTFDVAARTGHWQAGTQWIAEAGRPAHLYVFAHHGIYADHADHRDPGQWEFYVVATRDLPHIKQAALSTISRLTSAVPVTALADTVRVTAFSLIR
;
A
#
# COMPACT_ATOMS: atom_id res chain seq x y z
N MET A 1 10.76 18.87 4.64
CA MET A 1 10.16 18.15 3.50
C MET A 1 8.66 18.37 3.60
N CYS A 2 8.13 19.31 2.81
CA CYS A 2 6.71 19.66 2.85
C CYS A 2 5.93 18.64 2.02
N GLY A 3 4.93 18.00 2.65
CA GLY A 3 3.87 17.28 1.93
C GLY A 3 3.09 18.28 1.10
N GLY A 4 2.87 17.96 -0.17
CA GLY A 4 2.19 18.86 -1.10
C GLY A 4 1.68 18.20 -2.36
N ASP A 5 2.11 16.97 -2.68
CA ASP A 5 1.54 16.25 -3.80
C ASP A 5 0.39 15.38 -3.30
N TYR A 6 -0.84 15.83 -3.53
CA TYR A 6 -2.04 14.98 -3.52
C TYR A 6 -2.05 14.01 -4.71
N ALA A 7 -0.87 13.53 -5.11
CA ALA A 7 -0.73 12.49 -6.11
C ALA A 7 -1.36 11.22 -5.55
N GLY A 8 -2.06 10.45 -6.39
CA GLY A 8 -2.69 9.20 -5.94
C GLY A 8 -1.70 8.05 -5.74
N TRP A 9 -0.43 8.35 -5.48
CA TRP A 9 0.68 7.41 -5.25
C TRP A 9 1.74 8.06 -4.35
N ASP A 10 2.55 7.24 -3.67
CA ASP A 10 3.59 7.71 -2.74
C ASP A 10 4.97 7.80 -3.40
N PHE A 11 5.24 6.93 -4.39
CA PHE A 11 6.52 6.88 -5.08
C PHE A 11 6.34 6.84 -6.58
N GLU A 12 7.20 7.56 -7.28
CA GLU A 12 7.32 7.53 -8.74
C GLU A 12 8.77 7.27 -9.12
N ARG A 13 8.98 6.30 -10.01
CA ARG A 13 10.29 6.00 -10.57
C ARG A 13 10.47 6.78 -11.87
N ALA A 14 11.72 7.03 -12.28
CA ALA A 14 12.05 7.83 -13.46
C ALA A 14 11.47 7.30 -14.79
N ASP A 15 11.03 6.06 -14.84
CA ASP A 15 10.35 5.44 -15.99
C ASP A 15 8.81 5.54 -15.91
N GLY A 16 8.28 6.34 -14.99
CA GLY A 16 6.85 6.56 -14.80
C GLY A 16 6.15 5.47 -13.98
N LEU A 17 6.87 4.53 -13.37
CA LEU A 17 6.25 3.54 -12.50
C LEU A 17 5.81 4.19 -11.17
N ARG A 18 4.50 4.15 -10.91
CA ARG A 18 3.84 4.71 -9.72
C ARG A 18 3.50 3.62 -8.70
N LEU A 19 3.81 3.85 -7.43
CA LEU A 19 3.61 2.92 -6.32
C LEU A 19 2.90 3.62 -5.16
N GLU A 20 1.86 2.99 -4.62
CA GLU A 20 1.15 3.47 -3.42
C GLU A 20 1.35 2.51 -2.24
N VAL A 21 1.65 3.05 -1.06
CA VAL A 21 1.87 2.31 0.18
C VAL A 21 0.66 2.49 1.09
N LYS A 22 0.11 1.38 1.56
CA LYS A 22 -0.99 1.36 2.53
C LYS A 22 -0.55 0.61 3.77
N GLN A 23 -0.66 1.23 4.94
CA GLN A 23 -0.25 0.60 6.20
C GLN A 23 -1.44 0.38 7.14
N SER A 24 -1.41 -0.73 7.88
CA SER A 24 -2.39 -1.03 8.92
C SER A 24 -1.73 -1.77 10.09
N ALA A 25 -1.72 -1.14 11.26
CA ALA A 25 -1.19 -1.70 12.50
C ALA A 25 -2.32 -2.12 13.45
N ALA A 26 -2.20 -3.33 14.01
CA ALA A 26 -3.16 -3.91 14.94
C ALA A 26 -3.22 -3.12 16.27
N MET A 27 -2.07 -2.63 16.73
CA MET A 27 -1.95 -1.74 17.88
C MET A 27 -1.87 -0.29 17.41
N GLN A 28 -2.68 0.60 17.97
CA GLN A 28 -2.60 2.06 17.71
C GLN A 28 -2.41 2.77 19.04
N SER A 29 -1.45 3.70 19.10
CA SER A 29 -1.02 4.36 20.34
C SER A 29 -2.10 5.25 20.99
N TRP A 30 -3.22 5.51 20.30
CA TRP A 30 -4.28 6.42 20.73
C TRP A 30 -5.64 5.73 20.98
N SER A 31 -5.61 4.52 21.57
CA SER A 31 -6.73 3.72 22.12
C SER A 31 -7.30 2.62 21.20
N THR A 32 -7.32 1.38 21.70
CA THR A 32 -8.53 0.62 22.10
C THR A 32 -8.10 -0.74 22.68
N ASN A 33 -8.88 -1.29 23.62
CA ASN A 33 -8.74 -2.61 24.26
C ASN A 33 -8.83 -3.83 23.30
N LYS A 34 -8.78 -3.61 21.98
CA LYS A 34 -9.00 -4.62 20.92
C LYS A 34 -8.11 -4.32 19.71
N PRO A 35 -7.57 -5.34 19.04
CA PRO A 35 -6.78 -5.16 17.83
C PRO A 35 -7.62 -4.58 16.69
N SER A 36 -7.03 -3.65 15.93
CA SER A 36 -7.67 -3.10 14.74
C SER A 36 -7.82 -4.18 13.65
N LYS A 37 -8.92 -4.17 12.91
CA LYS A 37 -9.09 -5.07 11.76
C LYS A 37 -8.27 -4.52 10.58
N PRO A 38 -7.29 -5.27 10.06
CA PRO A 38 -6.42 -4.76 9.00
C PRO A 38 -7.21 -4.61 7.70
N THR A 39 -7.49 -3.35 7.37
CA THR A 39 -8.30 -2.96 6.20
C THR A 39 -7.63 -1.80 5.50
N PHE A 40 -7.51 -1.89 4.18
CA PHE A 40 -6.80 -0.92 3.35
C PHE A 40 -7.79 -0.24 2.39
N ASP A 41 -7.74 1.09 2.34
CA ASP A 41 -8.49 1.86 1.34
C ASP A 41 -7.83 1.71 -0.03
N VAL A 42 -8.61 1.20 -0.96
CA VAL A 42 -8.19 0.82 -2.30
C VAL A 42 -9.23 1.30 -3.31
N ALA A 43 -10.02 2.33 -3.00
CA ALA A 43 -11.06 2.80 -3.89
C ALA A 43 -10.46 3.39 -5.17
N ALA A 44 -11.03 3.03 -6.33
CA ALA A 44 -10.80 3.80 -7.55
C ALA A 44 -11.22 5.26 -7.32
N ARG A 45 -10.38 6.18 -7.76
CA ARG A 45 -10.61 7.62 -7.69
C ARG A 45 -11.25 8.09 -8.99
N THR A 46 -11.92 9.24 -8.93
CA THR A 46 -12.47 9.91 -10.13
C THR A 46 -11.41 10.71 -10.89
N GLY A 47 -10.22 10.83 -10.32
CA GLY A 47 -9.10 11.57 -10.84
C GLY A 47 -7.96 11.64 -9.84
N HIS A 48 -6.89 12.31 -10.23
CA HIS A 48 -5.73 12.54 -9.39
C HIS A 48 -5.15 13.93 -9.65
N TRP A 49 -4.42 14.47 -8.67
CA TRP A 49 -3.66 15.70 -8.86
C TRP A 49 -2.31 15.39 -9.50
N GLN A 50 -1.94 16.18 -10.51
CA GLN A 50 -0.63 16.17 -11.12
C GLN A 50 0.14 17.41 -10.66
N ALA A 51 1.34 17.19 -10.12
CA ALA A 51 2.26 18.24 -9.64
C ALA A 51 1.58 19.29 -8.74
N GLY A 52 0.63 18.86 -7.90
CA GLY A 52 -0.13 19.71 -6.97
C GLY A 52 -0.96 20.84 -7.60
N THR A 53 -1.02 20.96 -8.92
CA THR A 53 -1.50 22.16 -9.63
C THR A 53 -2.61 21.87 -10.62
N GLN A 54 -2.67 20.64 -11.16
CA GLN A 54 -3.66 20.27 -12.17
C GLN A 54 -4.46 19.04 -11.73
N TRP A 55 -5.79 19.13 -11.79
CA TRP A 55 -6.67 17.97 -11.61
C TRP A 55 -6.84 17.23 -12.93
N ILE A 56 -6.52 15.93 -12.92
CA ILE A 56 -6.71 15.02 -14.05
C ILE A 56 -7.91 14.13 -13.74
N ALA A 57 -9.00 14.29 -14.50
CA ALA A 57 -10.24 13.51 -14.36
C ALA A 57 -10.12 12.11 -15.00
N GLU A 58 -9.15 11.32 -14.55
CA GLU A 58 -8.95 9.94 -14.98
C GLU A 58 -9.47 8.97 -13.91
N ALA A 59 -10.60 8.33 -14.21
CA ALA A 59 -11.21 7.37 -13.29
C ALA A 59 -10.37 6.10 -13.20
N GLY A 60 -9.96 5.72 -11.99
CA GLY A 60 -9.16 4.53 -11.78
C GLY A 60 -8.26 4.62 -10.56
N ARG A 61 -7.27 3.75 -10.54
CA ARG A 61 -6.21 3.73 -9.52
C ARG A 61 -4.95 4.24 -10.20
N PRO A 62 -4.44 5.42 -9.83
CA PRO A 62 -3.32 6.02 -10.55
C PRO A 62 -1.99 5.33 -10.25
N ALA A 63 -1.86 4.60 -9.13
CA ALA A 63 -0.72 3.74 -8.88
C ALA A 63 -0.74 2.50 -9.79
N HIS A 64 0.43 2.03 -10.23
CA HIS A 64 0.58 0.80 -11.01
C HIS A 64 0.72 -0.44 -10.12
N LEU A 65 1.23 -0.27 -8.91
CA LEU A 65 1.29 -1.32 -7.89
C LEU A 65 1.13 -0.77 -6.48
N TYR A 66 0.71 -1.65 -5.59
CA TYR A 66 0.41 -1.36 -4.19
C TYR A 66 1.32 -2.18 -3.28
N VAL A 67 1.83 -1.54 -2.24
CA VAL A 67 2.51 -2.21 -1.11
C VAL A 67 1.64 -2.07 0.12
N PHE A 68 1.06 -3.18 0.58
CA PHE A 68 0.32 -3.24 1.82
C PHE A 68 1.26 -3.66 2.94
N ALA A 69 1.46 -2.78 3.93
CA ALA A 69 2.25 -3.05 5.12
C ALA A 69 1.32 -3.37 6.29
N HIS A 70 1.46 -4.55 6.89
CA HIS A 70 0.69 -4.97 8.04
C HIS A 70 1.60 -5.17 9.24
N HIS A 71 1.25 -4.54 10.36
CA HIS A 71 1.86 -4.83 11.66
C HIS A 71 0.81 -5.55 12.52
N GLY A 72 0.94 -6.88 12.61
CA GLY A 72 -0.05 -7.75 13.25
C GLY A 72 0.17 -7.97 14.75
N ILE A 73 1.27 -7.47 15.31
CA ILE A 73 1.64 -7.75 16.71
C ILE A 73 0.78 -6.90 17.64
N TYR A 74 0.04 -7.57 18.51
CA TYR A 74 -0.78 -6.97 19.56
C TYR A 74 -0.30 -7.46 20.93
N ALA A 75 0.84 -6.93 21.37
CA ALA A 75 1.50 -7.29 22.62
C ALA A 75 2.47 -6.17 23.05
N ASP A 76 2.93 -6.21 24.30
CA ASP A 76 3.81 -5.17 24.87
C ASP A 76 5.17 -5.02 24.13
N HIS A 77 5.57 -6.03 23.35
CA HIS A 77 6.77 -6.01 22.52
C HIS A 77 6.52 -5.47 21.09
N ALA A 78 5.32 -4.99 20.80
CA ALA A 78 5.02 -4.32 19.54
C ALA A 78 5.84 -3.02 19.43
N ASP A 79 6.74 -2.97 18.47
CA ASP A 79 7.47 -1.76 18.08
C ASP A 79 7.21 -1.46 16.61
N HIS A 80 6.38 -0.45 16.35
CA HIS A 80 6.07 -0.02 14.98
C HIS A 80 7.30 0.51 14.22
N ARG A 81 8.40 0.82 14.92
CA ARG A 81 9.66 1.27 14.33
C ARG A 81 10.58 0.13 13.95
N ASP A 82 10.29 -1.10 14.39
CA ASP A 82 11.03 -2.29 13.98
C ASP A 82 10.45 -2.83 12.66
N PRO A 83 11.13 -2.62 11.52
CA PRO A 83 10.64 -3.09 10.22
C PRO A 83 10.57 -4.63 10.14
N GLY A 84 11.25 -5.35 11.03
CA GLY A 84 11.18 -6.80 11.13
C GLY A 84 9.83 -7.32 11.66
N GLN A 85 9.04 -6.47 12.32
CA GLN A 85 7.70 -6.79 12.80
C GLN A 85 6.60 -6.54 11.76
N TRP A 86 6.96 -6.03 10.57
CA TRP A 86 6.02 -5.74 9.50
C TRP A 86 6.03 -6.84 8.44
N GLU A 87 4.83 -7.20 8.01
CA GLU A 87 4.59 -8.05 6.85
C GLU A 87 4.18 -7.19 5.66
N PHE A 88 4.77 -7.44 4.50
CA PHE A 88 4.48 -6.67 3.29
C PHE A 88 3.84 -7.54 2.22
N TYR A 89 2.89 -6.97 1.49
CA TYR A 89 2.21 -7.62 0.38
C TYR A 89 2.29 -6.70 -0.83
N VAL A 90 2.86 -7.19 -1.92
CA VAL A 90 3.00 -6.43 -3.17
C VAL A 90 1.99 -6.95 -4.18
N VAL A 91 1.12 -6.07 -4.68
CA VAL A 91 0.05 -6.42 -5.62
C VAL A 91 0.03 -5.41 -6.77
N ALA A 92 -0.03 -5.89 -8.00
CA ALA A 92 -0.23 -5.03 -9.16
C ALA A 92 -1.68 -4.49 -9.18
N THR A 93 -1.85 -3.24 -9.63
CA THR A 93 -3.17 -2.61 -9.68
C THR A 93 -4.18 -3.39 -10.53
N ARG A 94 -3.71 -4.03 -11.61
CA ARG A 94 -4.55 -4.87 -12.48
C ARG A 94 -5.13 -6.12 -11.79
N ASP A 95 -4.47 -6.58 -10.73
CA ASP A 95 -4.87 -7.78 -9.97
C ASP A 95 -5.76 -7.42 -8.76
N LEU A 96 -5.90 -6.13 -8.45
CA LEU A 96 -6.76 -5.69 -7.36
C LEU A 96 -8.24 -5.75 -7.77
N PRO A 97 -9.12 -6.30 -6.92
CA PRO A 97 -10.55 -6.32 -7.20
C PRO A 97 -11.14 -4.91 -7.20
N HIS A 98 -12.29 -4.76 -7.87
CA HIS A 98 -13.06 -3.52 -7.95
C HIS A 98 -13.85 -3.29 -6.65
N ILE A 99 -13.13 -2.99 -5.56
CA ILE A 99 -13.68 -2.73 -4.23
C ILE A 99 -13.10 -1.44 -3.65
N LYS A 100 -13.82 -0.84 -2.70
CA LYS A 100 -13.36 0.37 -2.00
C LYS A 100 -12.34 0.06 -0.91
N GLN A 101 -12.50 -1.07 -0.23
CA GLN A 101 -11.69 -1.47 0.90
C GLN A 101 -11.32 -2.95 0.77
N ALA A 102 -10.03 -3.26 0.95
CA ALA A 102 -9.53 -4.62 0.97
C ALA A 102 -9.12 -5.00 2.39
N ALA A 103 -9.71 -6.05 2.95
CA ALA A 103 -9.21 -6.66 4.18
C ALA A 103 -7.91 -7.42 3.90
N LEU A 104 -7.09 -7.64 4.93
CA LEU A 104 -5.87 -8.46 4.82
C LEU A 104 -6.15 -9.85 4.23
N SER A 105 -7.28 -10.47 4.59
CA SER A 105 -7.70 -11.76 4.03
C SER A 105 -7.98 -11.74 2.53
N THR A 106 -8.31 -10.57 1.96
CA THR A 106 -8.42 -10.38 0.51
C THR A 106 -7.06 -10.24 -0.13
N ILE A 107 -6.16 -9.46 0.49
CA ILE A 107 -4.80 -9.26 -0.01
C ILE A 107 -3.99 -10.56 0.02
N SER A 108 -4.12 -11.36 1.09
CA SER A 108 -3.40 -12.63 1.24
C SER A 108 -3.85 -13.71 0.26
N ARG A 109 -5.00 -13.55 -0.41
CA ARG A 109 -5.41 -14.41 -1.54
C ARG A 109 -4.77 -14.01 -2.85
N LEU A 110 -4.29 -12.78 -2.98
CA LEU A 110 -3.65 -12.26 -4.19
C LEU A 110 -2.14 -12.46 -4.18
N THR A 111 -1.52 -12.40 -3.00
CA THR A 111 -0.06 -12.54 -2.85
C THR A 111 0.31 -13.01 -1.45
N SER A 112 1.51 -13.58 -1.30
CA SER A 112 2.06 -13.98 -0.01
C SER A 112 2.75 -12.81 0.70
N ALA A 113 2.74 -12.85 2.03
CA ALA A 113 3.50 -11.90 2.84
C ALA A 113 5.00 -12.08 2.61
N VAL A 114 5.74 -10.98 2.57
CA VAL A 114 7.20 -10.97 2.55
C VAL A 114 7.75 -10.09 3.67
N PRO A 115 8.89 -10.43 4.27
CA PRO A 115 9.57 -9.56 5.23
C PRO A 115 10.18 -8.35 4.52
N VAL A 116 10.54 -7.32 5.29
CA VAL A 116 11.22 -6.11 4.77
C VAL A 116 12.46 -6.43 3.92
N THR A 117 13.19 -7.51 4.27
CA THR A 117 14.40 -7.94 3.56
C THR A 117 14.15 -8.42 2.14
N ALA A 118 12.94 -8.92 1.85
CA ALA A 118 12.55 -9.39 0.52
C ALA A 118 11.70 -8.37 -0.25
N LEU A 119 11.17 -7.34 0.42
CA LEU A 119 10.26 -6.35 -0.16
C LEU A 119 10.81 -5.70 -1.43
N ALA A 120 12.08 -5.27 -1.41
CA ALA A 120 12.68 -4.58 -2.55
C ALA A 120 12.69 -5.47 -3.82
N ASP A 121 13.04 -6.74 -3.67
CA ASP A 121 13.05 -7.68 -4.80
C ASP A 121 11.64 -8.06 -5.24
N THR A 122 10.69 -8.22 -4.33
CA THR A 122 9.28 -8.43 -4.68
C THR A 122 8.73 -7.26 -5.47
N VAL A 123 8.97 -6.01 -5.04
CA VAL A 123 8.57 -4.80 -5.78
C VAL A 123 9.19 -4.77 -7.17
N ARG A 124 10.49 -5.10 -7.31
CA ARG A 124 11.15 -5.18 -8.62
C ARG A 124 10.49 -6.21 -9.52
N VAL A 125 10.28 -7.43 -9.04
CA VAL A 125 9.68 -8.53 -9.82
C VAL A 125 8.26 -8.18 -10.25
N THR A 126 7.43 -7.67 -9.34
CA THR A 126 6.06 -7.22 -9.67
C THR A 126 6.09 -6.08 -10.68
N ALA A 127 6.98 -5.10 -10.51
CA ALA A 127 7.15 -4.00 -11.46
C ALA A 127 7.56 -4.49 -12.87
N PHE A 128 8.48 -5.45 -12.97
CA PHE A 128 8.87 -6.05 -14.26
C PHE A 128 7.70 -6.77 -14.94
N SER A 129 6.81 -7.39 -14.17
CA SER A 129 5.62 -8.08 -14.70
C SER A 129 4.59 -7.14 -15.36
N LEU A 130 4.67 -5.83 -15.10
CA LEU A 130 3.77 -4.83 -15.66
C LEU A 130 4.18 -4.34 -17.06
N ILE A 131 5.43 -4.63 -17.46
CA ILE A 131 6.01 -4.18 -18.73
C ILE A 131 5.79 -5.24 -19.85
N ARG A 132 5.31 -6.44 -19.48
CA ARG A 132 4.92 -7.51 -20.41
C ARG A 132 3.41 -7.55 -20.58
#